data_AF-A0A7S1Y0U7-F1
#
_entry.id   AF-A0A7S1Y0U7-F1
#
_cell.length_a   1.000
_cell.length_b   1.000
_cell.length_c   1.000
_cell.angle_alpha   90.00
_cell.angle_beta   90.00
_cell.angle_gamma   90.00
#
_symmetry.space_group_name_H-M   'P 1'
#
loop_
_entity.id
_entity.type
_entity.pdbx_description
1 polymer ?
#
loop_
_entity_poly.entity_id
_entity_poly.type
_entity_poly.pdbx_seq_one_letter_code
_entity_poly.pdbx_strand_id
1 'polypeptide(L)'
;ASSAAFAEGELRQRYARGCAAAGVPAVSRRDFEDALLTLENAGLVQLEAAAAKAKARRRASKSPAAGKSPAAGAERRLRLLLPPQDVQRALKDVPGCARLAAAM
;
A
#
# COMPACT_ATOMS: atom_id res chain seq x y z
N ALA A 1 -9.31 7.16 -17.73
CA ALA A 1 -8.92 6.20 -16.69
C ALA A 1 -8.46 6.97 -15.45
N SER A 2 -9.27 7.06 -14.40
CA SER A 2 -8.87 7.71 -13.14
C SER A 2 -7.79 6.88 -12.47
N SER A 3 -6.53 7.29 -12.63
CA SER A 3 -5.40 6.68 -11.92
C SER A 3 -5.24 7.35 -10.56
N ALA A 4 -6.05 6.91 -9.60
CA ALA A 4 -5.84 7.27 -8.22
C ALA A 4 -4.61 6.48 -7.71
N ALA A 5 -3.51 7.19 -7.47
CA ALA A 5 -2.37 6.67 -6.74
C ALA A 5 -2.52 7.05 -5.26
N PHE A 6 -2.52 6.06 -4.37
CA PHE A 6 -2.72 6.23 -2.93
C PHE A 6 -1.39 6.11 -2.20
N ALA A 7 -1.12 6.98 -1.23
CA ALA A 7 0.04 6.78 -0.36
C ALA A 7 -0.15 5.52 0.51
N GLU A 8 0.86 4.65 0.57
CA GLU A 8 0.83 3.41 1.36
C GLU A 8 0.51 3.70 2.83
N GLY A 9 1.10 4.77 3.38
CA GLY A 9 0.85 5.20 4.75
C GLY A 9 -0.61 5.60 5.02
N GLU A 10 -1.26 6.25 4.05
CA GLU A 10 -2.68 6.61 4.15
C GLU A 10 -3.58 5.39 3.98
N LEU A 11 -3.23 4.50 3.03
CA LEU A 11 -3.94 3.24 2.81
C LEU A 11 -3.92 2.36 4.06
N ARG A 12 -2.77 2.25 4.72
CA ARG A 12 -2.62 1.50 5.98
C ARG A 12 -3.46 2.10 7.11
N GLN A 13 -3.53 3.44 7.20
CA GLN A 13 -4.39 4.08 8.20
C GLN A 13 -5.87 3.81 7.96
N ARG A 14 -6.33 3.89 6.70
CA ARG A 14 -7.72 3.56 6.32
C ARG A 14 -8.02 2.09 6.60
N TYR A 15 -7.10 1.19 6.27
CA TYR A 15 -7.19 -0.23 6.60
C TYR A 15 -7.35 -0.47 8.11
N ALA A 16 -6.49 0.12 8.94
CA ALA A 16 -6.55 -0.04 10.39
C ALA A 16 -7.88 0.48 10.98
N ARG A 17 -8.40 1.61 10.46
CA ARG A 17 -9.71 2.14 10.85
C ARG A 17 -10.85 1.20 10.44
N GLY A 18 -10.84 0.68 9.22
CA GLY A 18 -11.85 -0.26 8.74
C GLY A 18 -11.85 -1.57 9.54
N CYS A 19 -10.67 -2.10 9.87
CA CYS A 19 -10.52 -3.25 10.75
C CYS A 19 -11.11 -2.98 12.14
N ALA A 20 -10.78 -1.84 12.75
CA ALA A 20 -11.31 -1.46 14.05
C ALA A 20 -12.85 -1.32 14.04
N ALA A 21 -13.40 -0.68 13.00
CA ALA A 21 -14.84 -0.50 12.85
C ALA A 21 -15.59 -1.82 12.63
N ALA A 22 -14.96 -2.78 11.93
CA ALA A 22 -15.52 -4.12 11.72
C ALA A 22 -15.27 -5.09 12.90
N GLY A 23 -14.56 -4.67 13.95
CA GLY A 23 -14.19 -5.53 15.09
C GLY A 23 -13.19 -6.62 14.72
N VAL A 24 -12.40 -6.43 13.66
CA VAL A 24 -11.40 -7.38 13.16
C VAL A 24 -10.00 -6.89 13.56
N PRO A 25 -9.11 -7.75 14.08
CA PRO A 25 -7.74 -7.34 14.37
C PRO A 25 -6.99 -6.98 13.08
N ALA A 26 -6.39 -5.79 13.05
CA ALA A 26 -5.50 -5.40 11.97
C ALA A 26 -4.20 -6.22 12.02
N VAL A 27 -3.70 -6.62 10.86
CA VAL A 27 -2.42 -7.34 10.74
C VAL A 27 -1.22 -6.44 11.04
N SER A 28 -0.06 -7.05 11.26
CA SER A 28 1.17 -6.29 11.50
C SER A 28 1.58 -5.47 10.27
N ARG A 29 2.45 -4.48 10.47
CA ARG A 29 2.97 -3.67 9.35
C ARG A 29 3.66 -4.55 8.30
N ARG A 30 4.42 -5.55 8.73
CA ARG A 30 5.15 -6.44 7.83
C ARG A 30 4.19 -7.28 6.99
N ASP A 31 3.18 -7.89 7.63
CA ASP A 31 2.18 -8.70 6.93
C ASP A 31 1.36 -7.86 5.93
N PHE A 32 1.08 -6.60 6.27
CA PHE A 32 0.45 -5.66 5.35
C PHE A 32 1.34 -5.37 4.13
N GLU A 33 2.63 -5.11 4.33
CA GLU A 33 3.60 -4.89 3.25
C GLU A 33 3.77 -6.14 2.36
N ASP A 34 3.85 -7.33 2.95
CA ASP A 34 3.89 -8.61 2.23
C ASP A 34 2.61 -8.85 1.39
N ALA A 35 1.44 -8.49 1.93
CA ALA A 35 0.18 -8.55 1.19
C ALA A 35 0.18 -7.59 -0.02
N LEU A 36 0.71 -6.37 0.12
CA LEU A 36 0.82 -5.43 -1.00
C LEU A 36 1.75 -5.95 -2.11
N LEU A 37 2.88 -6.56 -1.75
CA LEU A 37 3.79 -7.20 -2.71
C LEU A 37 3.11 -8.37 -3.43
N THR A 38 2.30 -9.15 -2.71
CA THR A 38 1.52 -10.24 -3.31
C THR A 38 0.52 -9.71 -4.34
N LEU A 39 -0.19 -8.62 -4.03
CA LEU A 39 -1.11 -7.97 -4.96
C LEU A 39 -0.40 -7.38 -6.19
N GLU A 40 0.83 -6.89 -6.02
CA GLU A 40 1.66 -6.39 -7.11
C GLU A 40 2.11 -7.53 -8.04
N ASN A 41 2.60 -8.63 -7.48
CA ASN A 41 2.99 -9.82 -8.24
C ASN A 41 1.81 -10.44 -9.01
N ALA A 42 0.59 -10.30 -8.47
CA ALA A 42 -0.64 -10.72 -9.14
C ALA A 42 -1.12 -9.73 -10.22
N GLY A 43 -0.44 -8.60 -10.43
CA GLY A 43 -0.81 -7.58 -11.41
C GLY A 43 -2.09 -6.81 -11.06
N LEU A 44 -2.52 -6.82 -9.80
CA LEU A 44 -3.73 -6.14 -9.33
C LEU A 44 -3.44 -4.68 -8.97
N VAL A 45 -2.23 -4.45 -8.46
CA VAL A 45 -1.74 -3.13 -8.05
C VAL A 45 -0.33 -2.90 -8.58
N GLN A 46 0.09 -1.65 -8.64
CA GLN A 46 1.46 -1.25 -8.94
C GLN A 46 1.99 -0.43 -7.76
N LEU A 47 3.14 -0.84 -7.21
CA LEU A 47 3.83 -0.12 -6.14
C LEU A 47 4.87 0.79 -6.78
N GLU A 48 4.56 2.08 -6.83
CA GLU A 48 5.53 3.09 -7.24
C GLU A 48 6.27 3.59 -6.01
N ALA A 49 7.60 3.63 -6.03
CA ALA A 49 8.32 4.43 -5.04
C ALA A 49 7.85 5.88 -5.22
N ALA A 50 7.27 6.54 -4.20
CA ALA A 50 7.04 7.96 -4.32
C ALA A 50 8.41 8.57 -4.55
N ALA A 51 8.58 9.25 -5.70
CA ALA A 51 9.83 9.87 -6.04
C ALA A 51 10.30 10.67 -4.82
N ALA A 52 11.33 10.15 -4.14
CA ALA A 52 11.93 10.83 -3.01
C ALA A 52 12.28 12.21 -3.56
N LYS A 53 11.58 13.25 -3.08
CA LYS A 53 11.83 14.63 -3.51
C LYS A 53 13.34 14.80 -3.44
N ALA A 54 13.98 14.87 -4.61
CA ALA A 54 15.41 14.99 -4.76
C ALA A 54 15.83 16.37 -4.27
N LYS A 55 15.87 16.53 -2.95
CA LYS A 55 16.41 17.70 -2.27
C LYS A 55 17.39 17.24 -1.19
N ALA A 56 18.28 16.33 -1.57
CA ALA A 56 19.54 16.08 -0.88
C ALA A 56 20.73 16.46 -1.80
N ARG A 57 20.59 17.52 -2.61
CA ARG A 57 21.76 18.25 -3.13
C ARG A 57 22.28 19.16 -2.02
N ARG A 58 23.15 18.61 -1.16
CA ARG A 58 24.34 19.25 -0.58
C ARG A 58 24.71 18.52 0.72
N ARG A 59 25.98 18.09 0.75
CA ARG A 59 26.74 17.58 1.90
C ARG A 59 26.45 16.13 2.29
N ALA A 60 27.19 15.21 1.67
CA ALA A 60 28.09 14.33 2.41
C ALA A 60 28.96 13.56 1.42
N SER A 61 30.11 14.14 1.12
CA SER A 61 31.23 13.41 0.55
C SER A 61 31.76 12.43 1.61
N LYS A 62 31.29 11.17 1.66
CA LYS A 62 32.08 10.04 2.20
C LYS A 62 31.41 8.68 1.96
N SER A 63 32.09 7.87 1.14
CA SER A 63 32.18 6.40 1.10
C SER A 63 30.90 5.53 1.06
N PRO A 64 30.81 4.60 0.07
CA PRO A 64 29.77 3.58 0.04
C PRO A 64 30.21 2.35 0.87
N ALA A 65 29.48 2.04 1.93
CA ALA A 65 29.58 0.74 2.60
C ALA A 65 28.28 -0.04 2.36
N ALA A 66 28.47 -1.28 1.93
CA ALA A 66 27.46 -2.25 1.56
C ALA A 66 26.43 -2.50 2.67
N GLY A 67 25.17 -2.62 2.26
CA GLY A 67 24.03 -2.95 3.10
C GLY A 67 22.77 -2.71 2.31
N LYS A 68 22.39 -3.66 1.45
CA LYS A 68 21.20 -3.56 0.58
C LYS A 68 19.94 -3.80 1.43
N SER A 69 19.65 -2.86 2.32
CA SER A 69 18.31 -2.68 2.88
C SER A 69 17.57 -1.74 1.94
N PRO A 70 16.43 -2.14 1.32
CA PRO A 70 15.64 -1.19 0.54
C PRO A 70 15.24 -0.06 1.50
N ALA A 71 15.55 1.17 1.09
CA ALA A 71 15.47 2.37 1.91
C ALA A 71 14.19 2.41 2.77
N ALA A 72 14.38 2.20 4.08
CA ALA A 72 13.37 2.48 5.09
C ALA A 72 13.17 4.00 5.14
N GLY A 73 12.22 4.50 4.34
CA GLY A 73 11.89 5.93 4.34
C GLY A 73 11.28 6.50 3.06
N ALA A 74 11.26 5.74 1.95
CA ALA A 74 10.50 6.16 0.78
C ALA A 74 9.04 5.72 0.94
N GLU A 75 8.13 6.68 1.17
CA GLU A 75 6.69 6.43 1.10
C GLU A 75 6.37 5.82 -0.26
N ARG A 76 5.76 4.64 -0.31
CA ARG A 76 5.34 4.02 -1.57
C ARG A 76 3.95 4.52 -1.94
N ARG A 77 3.68 4.61 -3.23
CA ARG A 77 2.37 4.90 -3.80
C ARG A 77 1.81 3.64 -4.44
N LEU A 78 0.53 3.40 -4.22
CA LEU A 78 -0.19 2.25 -4.71
C LEU A 78 -1.15 2.71 -5.81
N ARG A 79 -1.06 2.10 -6.99
CA ARG A 79 -2.00 2.35 -8.08
C ARG A 79 -2.77 1.07 -8.37
N LEU A 80 -4.10 1.16 -8.40
CA LEU A 80 -4.94 0.06 -8.83
C LEU A 80 -4.79 -0.11 -10.35
N LEU A 81 -4.49 -1.33 -10.80
CA LEU A 81 -4.40 -1.67 -12.22
C LEU A 81 -5.74 -2.14 -12.78
N LEU A 82 -6.61 -2.65 -11.92
CA LEU A 82 -7.98 -3.02 -12.26
C LEU A 82 -8.95 -1.85 -12.11
N PRO A 83 -9.99 -1.78 -12.96
CA PRO A 83 -11.07 -0.83 -12.77
C PRO A 83 -11.85 -1.17 -11.49
N PRO A 84 -12.41 -0.16 -10.80
CA PRO A 84 -13.06 -0.35 -9.51
C PRO A 84 -14.26 -1.31 -9.55
N GLN A 85 -14.93 -1.42 -10.70
CA GLN A 85 -16.08 -2.32 -10.90
C GLN A 85 -15.66 -3.80 -10.83
N ASP A 86 -14.52 -4.16 -11.44
CA ASP A 86 -14.01 -5.53 -11.39
C ASP A 86 -13.53 -5.89 -9.99
N VAL A 87 -12.89 -4.95 -9.29
CA VAL A 87 -12.52 -5.12 -7.88
C VAL A 87 -13.76 -5.33 -7.01
N GLN A 88 -14.80 -4.51 -7.18
CA GLN A 88 -16.07 -4.67 -6.45
C GLN A 88 -16.74 -6.02 -6.73
N ARG A 89 -16.74 -6.46 -8.00
CA ARG A 89 -17.31 -7.75 -8.38
C ARG A 89 -16.54 -8.91 -7.76
N ALA A 90 -15.20 -8.83 -7.75
CA ALA A 90 -14.35 -9.85 -7.13
C ALA A 90 -14.53 -9.92 -5.60
N LEU A 91 -14.75 -8.77 -4.94
CA LEU A 91 -14.94 -8.68 -3.49
C LEU A 91 -16.38 -8.95 -3.03
N LYS A 92 -17.36 -8.95 -3.93
CA LYS A 92 -18.78 -9.13 -3.61
C LYS A 92 -19.07 -10.44 -2.87
N ASP A 93 -18.42 -11.50 -3.30
CA ASP A 93 -18.62 -12.85 -2.76
C ASP A 93 -17.60 -13.22 -1.66
N VAL A 94 -16.71 -12.29 -1.28
CA VAL A 94 -15.71 -12.53 -0.23
C VAL A 94 -16.34 -12.30 1.15
N PRO A 95 -16.43 -13.33 2.00
CA PRO A 95 -17.01 -13.21 3.34
C PRO A 95 -16.24 -12.17 4.16
N GLY A 96 -16.95 -11.24 4.79
CA GLY A 96 -16.35 -10.17 5.59
C GLY A 96 -16.06 -8.87 4.84
N CYS A 97 -15.92 -8.88 3.51
CA CYS A 97 -15.76 -7.65 2.73
C CYS A 97 -17.02 -6.77 2.80
N ALA A 98 -18.22 -7.36 2.76
CA ALA A 98 -19.46 -6.62 2.93
C ALA A 98 -19.60 -5.97 4.33
N ARG A 99 -19.11 -6.65 5.38
CA ARG A 99 -19.10 -6.08 6.75
C ARG A 99 -18.11 -4.93 6.87
N LEU A 100 -16.92 -5.08 6.28
CA LEU A 100 -15.91 -4.01 6.24
C LEU A 100 -16.43 -2.80 5.44
N ALA A 101 -17.10 -3.03 4.31
CA ALA A 101 -17.70 -1.98 3.50
C ALA A 101 -18.87 -1.26 4.19
N ALA A 102 -19.66 -1.97 5.01
CA ALA A 102 -20.73 -1.36 5.80
C ALA A 102 -20.22 -0.60 7.04
N ALA A 103 -18.98 -0.84 7.45
CA ALA A 103 -18.34 -0.21 8.61
C ALA A 103 -17.49 1.03 8.26
N MET A 104 -17.37 1.36 6.97
CA MET A 104 -16.62 2.51 6.43
C MET A 104 -17.56 3.58 5.87
#